data_AF-A0A0K8VWQ7-F1
#
_entry.id   AF-A0A0K8VWQ7-F1
#
_cell.length_a   1.000
_cell.length_b   1.000
_cell.length_c   1.000
_cell.angle_alpha   90.00
_cell.angle_beta   90.00
_cell.angle_gamma   90.00
#
_symmetry.space_group_name_H-M   'P 1'
#
loop_
_entity.id
_entity.type
_entity.pdbx_description
1 polymer ?
#
loop_
_entity_poly.entity_id
_entity_poly.type
_entity_poly.pdbx_seq_one_letter_code
_entity_poly.pdbx_strand_id
1 'polypeptide(L)'
;GRHVCSVLDVRALRDPNIDSDHYLVAAKIRTRLCAAKDARHQTQGSFDVEKMQSQQTAERFSTRLAVLLSESSRQPLGIRELWYGISNFLRTAATETIGFWKVQKNCWCDE
;
A
#
# COMPACT_ATOMS: atom_id res chain seq x y z
N GLY A 1 2.97 -19.05 5.37
CA GLY A 1 1.56 -18.62 5.47
C GLY A 1 0.72 -19.43 4.50
N ARG A 2 -0.17 -20.27 5.03
CA ARG A 2 -1.00 -21.21 4.25
C ARG A 2 -2.26 -20.46 3.80
N HIS A 3 -2.33 -20.06 2.53
CA HIS A 3 -3.59 -19.53 1.97
C HIS A 3 -4.53 -20.72 1.72
N VAL A 4 -5.63 -20.80 2.47
CA VAL A 4 -6.59 -21.91 2.44
C VAL A 4 -7.96 -21.41 1.98
N CYS A 5 -8.02 -20.86 0.76
CA CYS A 5 -9.31 -20.57 0.13
C CYS A 5 -9.42 -21.43 -1.13
N SER A 6 -9.98 -22.63 -0.97
CA SER A 6 -10.42 -23.46 -2.10
C SER A 6 -11.93 -23.29 -2.19
N VAL A 7 -12.41 -22.58 -3.21
CA VAL A 7 -13.85 -22.51 -3.50
C VAL A 7 -14.20 -23.77 -4.28
N LEU A 8 -15.04 -24.62 -3.71
CA LEU A 8 -15.60 -25.79 -4.40
C LEU A 8 -17.00 -25.42 -4.86
N ASP A 9 -17.26 -25.54 -6.16
CA ASP A 9 -18.61 -25.37 -6.70
C ASP A 9 -19.46 -26.58 -6.29
N VAL A 10 -20.56 -26.31 -5.58
CA VAL A 10 -21.50 -27.33 -5.08
C VAL A 10 -22.13 -28.11 -6.24
N ARG A 11 -22.27 -27.50 -7.42
CA ARG A 11 -22.81 -28.15 -8.62
C ARG A 11 -21.90 -29.25 -9.17
N ALA A 12 -20.58 -29.11 -8.99
CA ALA A 12 -19.59 -30.09 -9.39
C ALA A 12 -19.48 -31.28 -8.42
N LEU A 13 -20.11 -31.19 -7.24
CA LEU A 13 -20.15 -32.23 -6.21
C LEU A 13 -21.46 -33.02 -6.23
N ARG A 14 -22.36 -32.78 -7.21
CA ARG A 14 -23.59 -33.55 -7.33
C ARG A 14 -23.25 -34.96 -7.81
N ASP A 15 -23.73 -35.95 -7.08
CA ASP A 15 -23.56 -37.36 -7.41
C ASP A 15 -24.15 -37.70 -8.79
N PRO A 16 -23.61 -38.74 -9.47
CA PRO A 16 -24.16 -39.20 -10.73
C PRO A 16 -25.63 -39.61 -10.59
N ASN A 17 -26.41 -39.37 -11.64
CA ASN A 17 -27.79 -39.84 -11.68
C ASN A 17 -27.78 -41.38 -11.77
N ILE A 18 -28.42 -42.04 -10.83
CA ILE A 18 -28.42 -43.51 -10.67
C ILE A 18 -29.06 -44.20 -11.89
N ASP A 19 -29.99 -43.51 -12.57
CA ASP A 19 -30.66 -44.01 -13.78
C ASP A 19 -29.88 -43.77 -15.08
N SER A 20 -28.66 -43.24 -15.00
CA SER A 20 -27.78 -43.07 -16.17
C SER A 20 -26.74 -44.18 -16.24
N ASP A 21 -26.55 -44.74 -17.44
CA ASP A 21 -25.49 -45.68 -17.79
C ASP A 21 -24.10 -45.01 -17.91
N HIS A 22 -23.98 -43.76 -17.47
CA HIS A 22 -22.77 -42.94 -17.60
C HIS A 22 -22.01 -42.83 -16.27
N TYR A 23 -20.69 -42.99 -16.31
CA TYR A 23 -19.81 -42.82 -15.16
C TYR A 23 -19.46 -41.34 -14.96
N LEU A 24 -19.57 -40.83 -13.73
CA LEU A 24 -19.06 -39.50 -13.37
C LEU A 24 -17.53 -39.53 -13.24
N VAL A 25 -16.85 -38.72 -14.04
CA VAL A 25 -15.41 -38.49 -13.94
C VAL A 25 -15.16 -37.07 -13.44
N ALA A 26 -14.53 -36.93 -12.27
CA ALA A 26 -14.22 -35.64 -11.67
C ALA A 26 -12.70 -35.44 -11.53
N ALA A 27 -12.20 -34.26 -11.91
CA ALA A 27 -10.82 -33.86 -11.74
C ALA A 27 -10.70 -32.75 -10.69
N LYS A 28 -9.74 -32.88 -9.76
CA LYS A 28 -9.47 -31.88 -8.72
C LYS A 28 -8.27 -31.02 -9.11
N ILE A 29 -8.52 -29.77 -9.46
CA ILE A 29 -7.46 -28.81 -9.77
C ILE A 29 -7.21 -27.93 -8.53
N ARG A 30 -5.94 -27.85 -8.11
CA ARG A 30 -5.50 -26.93 -7.05
C ARG A 30 -4.69 -25.81 -7.68
N THR A 31 -5.28 -24.62 -7.81
CA THR A 31 -4.56 -23.43 -8.27
C THR A 31 -4.02 -22.64 -7.08
N ARG A 32 -2.82 -22.08 -7.24
CA ARG A 32 -2.25 -21.12 -6.29
C ARG A 32 -2.31 -19.74 -6.94
N LEU A 33 -3.10 -18.85 -6.36
CA LEU A 33 -3.05 -17.44 -6.72
C LEU A 33 -1.87 -16.82 -5.95
N CYS A 34 -0.76 -16.62 -6.64
CA CYS A 34 0.27 -15.73 -6.15
C CYS A 34 -0.19 -14.31 -6.45
N ALA A 35 -0.24 -13.42 -5.46
CA ALA A 35 -0.26 -12.00 -5.75
C ALA A 35 0.98 -11.74 -6.61
N ALA A 36 0.77 -11.30 -7.86
CA ALA A 36 1.86 -10.79 -8.66
C ALA A 36 2.53 -9.73 -7.78
N LYS A 37 3.80 -9.96 -7.44
CA LYS A 37 4.59 -8.91 -6.82
C LYS A 37 4.80 -7.92 -7.95
N ASP A 38 3.86 -6.99 -8.13
CA ASP A 38 4.05 -5.85 -9.00
C ASP A 38 5.45 -5.34 -8.70
N ALA A 39 6.29 -5.37 -9.72
CA ALA A 39 7.71 -5.08 -9.65
C ALA A 39 7.85 -3.88 -8.72
N ARG A 40 8.46 -4.10 -7.55
CA ARG A 40 8.48 -3.15 -6.43
C ARG A 40 8.62 -1.75 -7.00
N HIS A 41 7.51 -1.03 -7.13
CA HIS A 41 7.58 0.42 -7.17
C HIS A 41 8.46 0.73 -5.97
N GLN A 42 9.54 1.49 -6.16
CA GLN A 42 10.25 2.05 -5.02
C GLN A 42 9.19 2.80 -4.23
N THR A 43 8.58 2.11 -3.27
CA THR A 43 7.60 2.66 -2.38
C THR A 43 8.43 3.62 -1.59
N GLN A 44 8.36 4.90 -1.97
CA GLN A 44 8.75 5.97 -1.09
C GLN A 44 8.12 5.62 0.24
N GLY A 45 8.96 5.47 1.27
CA GLY A 45 8.50 4.99 2.57
C GLY A 45 7.27 5.80 2.99
N SER A 46 6.32 5.16 3.66
CA SER A 46 5.23 5.91 4.29
C SER A 46 5.82 6.90 5.28
N PHE A 47 5.27 8.11 5.38
CA PHE A 47 5.70 9.07 6.39
C PHE A 47 5.30 8.59 7.80
N ASP A 48 6.13 8.90 8.78
CA ASP A 48 5.88 8.57 10.18
C ASP A 48 4.93 9.58 10.82
N VAL A 49 3.63 9.43 10.52
CA VAL A 49 2.58 10.36 10.97
C VAL A 49 2.42 10.37 12.49
N GLU A 50 2.85 9.31 13.19
CA GLU A 50 2.80 9.25 14.65
C GLU A 50 3.64 10.37 15.29
N LYS A 51 4.74 10.77 14.65
CA LYS A 51 5.55 11.90 15.12
C LYS A 51 4.81 13.25 15.10
N MET A 52 3.76 13.40 14.30
CA MET A 52 2.93 14.61 14.29
C MET A 52 2.01 14.73 15.51
N GLN A 53 1.84 13.65 16.30
CA GLN A 53 1.06 13.73 17.55
C GLN A 53 1.75 14.63 18.59
N SER A 54 3.06 14.83 18.48
CA SER A 54 3.77 15.82 19.28
C SER A 54 3.51 17.23 18.77
N GLN A 55 3.01 18.09 19.66
CA GLN A 55 2.76 19.50 19.38
C GLN A 55 4.00 20.22 18.83
N GLN A 56 5.18 19.93 19.39
CA GLN A 56 6.44 20.50 18.93
C GLN A 56 6.75 20.13 17.47
N THR A 57 6.51 18.87 17.09
CA THR A 57 6.75 18.41 15.72
C THR A 57 5.75 19.04 14.74
N ALA A 58 4.48 19.17 15.14
CA ALA A 58 3.46 19.82 14.34
C ALA A 58 3.77 21.31 14.09
N GLU A 59 4.22 22.03 15.13
CA GLU A 59 4.65 23.44 15.01
C GLU A 59 5.86 23.60 14.10
N ARG A 60 6.84 22.70 14.23
CA ARG A 60 8.02 22.68 13.34
C ARG A 60 7.62 22.43 11.89
N PHE A 61 6.70 21.51 11.64
CA PHE A 61 6.18 21.24 10.29
C PHE A 61 5.44 22.45 9.72
N SER A 62 4.52 23.05 10.48
CA SER A 62 3.78 24.25 10.07
C SER A 62 4.71 25.41 9.73
N THR A 63 5.68 25.67 10.61
CA THR A 63 6.68 26.74 10.41
C THR A 63 7.49 26.51 9.14
N ARG A 64 7.95 25.26 8.92
CA ARG A 64 8.72 24.93 7.73
C ARG A 64 7.90 25.05 6.45
N LEU A 65 6.65 24.61 6.48
CA LEU A 65 5.72 24.73 5.36
C LEU A 65 5.46 26.19 4.99
N ALA A 66 5.26 27.05 6.00
CA ALA A 66 5.02 28.48 5.80
C ALA A 66 6.21 29.17 5.10
N VAL A 67 7.44 28.83 5.50
CA VAL A 67 8.66 29.34 4.85
C VAL A 67 8.69 28.94 3.37
N LEU A 68 8.52 27.65 3.07
CA LEU A 68 8.56 27.13 1.69
C LEU A 68 7.49 27.76 0.80
N LEU A 69 6.27 27.94 1.33
CA LEU A 69 5.17 28.57 0.59
C LEU A 69 5.45 30.05 0.33
N SER A 70 6.01 30.78 1.31
CA SER A 70 6.33 32.21 1.17
C SER A 70 7.46 32.49 0.18
N GLU A 71 8.40 31.56 0.00
CA GLU A 71 9.46 31.64 -1.00
C GLU A 71 8.89 31.41 -2.42
N SER A 72 7.93 30.50 -2.55
CA SER A 72 7.33 30.11 -3.83
C SER A 72 6.34 31.13 -4.41
N SER A 73 5.63 31.89 -3.57
CA SER A 73 4.60 32.84 -4.01
C SER A 73 5.15 34.05 -4.78
N ARG A 74 6.46 34.15 -4.92
CA ARG A 74 7.17 35.25 -5.61
C ARG A 74 7.28 35.04 -7.12
N GLN A 75 6.89 33.87 -7.63
CA GLN A 75 6.98 33.56 -9.06
C GLN A 75 5.59 33.36 -9.69
N PRO A 76 5.30 34.00 -10.84
CA PRO A 76 4.10 33.69 -11.61
C PRO A 76 4.27 32.34 -12.29
N LEU A 77 3.67 31.29 -11.72
CA LEU A 77 3.69 29.92 -12.25
C LEU A 77 2.32 29.54 -12.81
N GLY A 78 2.30 28.63 -13.77
CA GLY A 78 1.07 28.02 -14.26
C GLY A 78 0.42 27.14 -13.18
N ILE A 79 -0.90 26.91 -13.29
CA ILE A 79 -1.69 26.15 -12.30
C ILE A 79 -1.07 24.76 -12.03
N ARG A 80 -0.60 24.07 -13.07
CA ARG A 80 0.02 22.74 -12.95
C ARG A 80 1.34 22.78 -12.17
N GLU A 81 2.14 23.82 -12.40
CA GLU A 81 3.42 24.03 -11.73
C GLU A 81 3.21 24.41 -10.27
N LEU A 82 2.16 25.19 -9.99
CA LEU A 82 1.76 25.52 -8.62
C LEU A 82 1.38 24.27 -7.82
N TRP A 83 0.54 23.38 -8.39
CA TRP A 83 0.18 22.11 -7.74
C TRP A 83 1.39 21.22 -7.50
N TYR A 84 2.30 21.15 -8.47
CA TYR A 84 3.55 20.39 -8.32
C TYR A 84 4.43 20.99 -7.22
N GLY A 85 4.53 22.32 -7.16
CA GLY A 85 5.22 23.05 -6.09
C GLY A 85 4.65 22.73 -4.72
N ILE A 86 3.34 22.87 -4.53
CA ILE A 86 2.66 22.57 -3.26
C ILE A 86 2.91 21.13 -2.82
N SER A 87 2.78 20.17 -3.74
CA SER A 87 3.05 18.76 -3.47
C SER A 87 4.48 18.53 -3.01
N ASN A 88 5.45 19.17 -3.67
CA ASN A 88 6.85 19.08 -3.30
C ASN A 88 7.14 19.77 -1.97
N PHE A 89 6.56 20.93 -1.67
CA PHE A 89 6.76 21.61 -0.39
C PHE A 89 6.23 20.78 0.77
N LEU A 90 5.05 20.18 0.62
CA LEU A 90 4.50 19.23 1.59
C LEU A 90 5.44 18.04 1.80
N ARG A 91 5.93 17.46 0.71
CA ARG A 91 6.85 16.32 0.77
C ARG A 91 8.19 16.68 1.43
N THR A 92 8.76 17.83 1.10
CA THR A 92 10.02 18.33 1.68
C THR A 92 9.85 18.62 3.16
N ALA A 93 8.82 19.38 3.54
CA ALA A 93 8.54 19.67 4.95
C ALA A 93 8.31 18.39 5.76
N ALA A 94 7.58 17.41 5.21
CA ALA A 94 7.33 16.12 5.87
C ALA A 94 8.63 15.29 6.00
N THR A 95 9.46 15.28 4.96
CA THR A 95 10.73 14.54 4.98
C THR A 95 11.69 15.11 6.03
N GLU A 96 11.75 16.43 6.17
CA GLU A 96 12.63 17.11 7.12
C GLU A 96 12.17 17.01 8.59
N THR A 97 10.85 16.93 8.83
CA THR A 97 10.29 16.97 10.20
C THR A 97 9.93 15.61 10.76
N ILE A 98 9.16 14.80 10.02
CA ILE A 98 8.69 13.49 10.47
C ILE A 98 9.48 12.33 9.87
N GLY A 99 9.97 12.50 8.64
CA GLY A 99 10.70 11.47 7.92
C GLY A 99 9.86 10.22 7.65
N PHE A 100 10.52 9.15 7.23
CA PHE A 100 9.86 7.91 6.82
C PHE A 100 9.73 6.91 7.97
N TRP A 101 8.61 6.20 7.97
CA TRP A 101 8.35 5.04 8.80
C TRP A 101 9.42 3.98 8.54
N LYS A 102 10.16 3.61 9.59
CA LYS A 102 11.08 2.48 9.52
C LYS A 102 10.32 1.23 9.89
N VAL A 103 10.16 0.31 8.93
CA VAL A 103 9.64 -1.02 9.22
C VAL A 103 10.63 -1.68 10.18
N GLN A 104 10.23 -1.87 11.44
CA GLN A 104 10.98 -2.74 12.32
C GLN A 104 10.86 -4.16 11.78
N LYS A 105 11.98 -4.71 11.31
CA LYS A 105 12.05 -6.15 11.04
C LYS A 105 11.95 -6.83 12.40
N ASN A 106 10.83 -7.52 12.63
CA ASN A 106 10.77 -8.49 13.72
C ASN A 106 11.86 -9.54 13.44
N CYS A 107 12.87 -9.62 14.32
CA CYS A 107 14.00 -10.54 14.20
C CYS A 107 13.67 -11.99 14.59
N TRP A 108 12.41 -12.29 14.87
CA TRP A 108 12.00 -13.64 15.23
C TRP A 108 11.39 -14.35 14.04
N CYS A 109 12.22 -15.15 13.38
CA CYS A 109 11.90 -16.44 12.78
C CYS A 109 13.23 -17.09 12.32
N ASP A 110 14.08 -17.48 13.29
CA ASP A 110 15.03 -18.58 13.11
C ASP A 110 14.41 -19.80 13.81
N GLU A 111 13.61 -20.57 13.05
CA GLU A 111 13.38 -22.03 13.19
C GLU A 111 12.66 -22.57 11.94
#